data_AF-A0A1E4ZUY6-F1
#
_entry.id   AF-A0A1E4ZUY6-F1
#
_cell.length_a   1.000
_cell.length_b   1.000
_cell.length_c   1.000
_cell.angle_alpha   90.00
_cell.angle_beta   90.00
_cell.angle_gamma   90.00
#
_symmetry.space_group_name_H-M   'P 1'
#
loop_
_entity.id
_entity.type
_entity.pdbx_description
1 polymer ?
#
loop_
_entity_poly.entity_id
_entity_poly.type
_entity_poly.pdbx_seq_one_letter_code
_entity_poly.pdbx_strand_id
1 'polypeptide(L)'
;MNAIQKTLLVGLMSISVASINKAQAASDDECAIYLCLPIGFAAGDCSGALKAMKKRVSKFKPPLPSLSSCVVNITDTNGITSNSGYAAKIGNGHRWVRGTRCERELRERGGYIHNPPGCTATGYFAEVRDHNGLIGETYYFEI
;
A
#
# COMPACT_ATOMS: atom_id res chain seq x y z
N MET A 1 58.58 -4.93 52.40
CA MET A 1 58.29 -6.36 52.15
C MET A 1 56.78 -6.52 52.00
N ASN A 2 56.35 -7.36 51.04
CA ASN A 2 54.97 -7.82 50.72
C ASN A 2 54.18 -6.83 49.84
N ALA A 3 54.01 -6.96 48.51
CA ALA A 3 53.84 -8.07 47.57
C ALA A 3 52.43 -8.73 47.60
N ILE A 4 51.70 -8.53 46.48
CA ILE A 4 50.73 -9.45 45.84
C ILE A 4 49.35 -9.48 46.56
N GLN A 5 48.19 -9.26 45.92
CA GLN A 5 47.68 -10.05 44.80
C GLN A 5 46.47 -9.38 44.12
N LYS A 6 46.43 -9.58 42.81
CA LYS A 6 45.42 -9.18 41.84
C LYS A 6 44.02 -9.68 42.23
N THR A 7 43.02 -8.81 42.24
CA THR A 7 41.61 -9.23 42.12
C THR A 7 41.05 -8.58 40.87
N LEU A 8 41.02 -9.37 39.81
CA LEU A 8 40.26 -9.12 38.58
C LEU A 8 38.79 -8.92 38.98
N LEU A 9 38.31 -7.68 38.98
CA LEU A 9 36.89 -7.40 38.87
C LEU A 9 36.52 -7.58 37.41
N VAL A 10 36.18 -8.81 37.04
CA VAL A 10 35.49 -9.14 35.80
C VAL A 10 34.13 -8.45 35.88
N GLY A 11 34.02 -7.27 35.28
CA GLY A 11 32.75 -6.62 35.06
C GLY A 11 31.87 -7.52 34.22
N LEU A 12 30.83 -8.10 34.84
CA LEU A 12 29.70 -8.67 34.11
C LEU A 12 29.02 -7.52 33.35
N MET A 13 29.49 -7.29 32.12
CA MET A 13 28.76 -6.51 31.14
C MET A 13 27.59 -7.40 30.69
N SER A 14 26.44 -7.27 31.35
CA SER A 14 25.19 -7.85 30.90
C SER A 14 24.86 -7.27 29.53
N ILE A 15 25.25 -7.98 28.47
CA ILE A 15 24.80 -7.71 27.11
C ILE A 15 23.33 -8.11 27.07
N SER A 16 22.46 -7.16 27.39
CA SER A 16 21.07 -7.23 27.00
C SER A 16 21.05 -7.24 25.47
N VAL A 17 20.88 -8.42 24.87
CA VAL A 17 20.55 -8.53 23.46
C VAL A 17 19.17 -7.92 23.31
N ALA A 18 19.12 -6.61 23.01
CA ALA A 18 17.89 -5.97 22.58
C ALA A 18 17.45 -6.73 21.33
N SER A 19 16.45 -7.59 21.47
CA SER A 19 15.73 -8.13 20.34
C SER A 19 15.12 -6.93 19.62
N ILE A 20 15.79 -6.48 18.56
CA ILE A 20 15.26 -5.48 17.65
C ILE A 20 14.10 -6.17 16.95
N ASN A 21 12.94 -6.16 17.59
CA ASN A 21 11.69 -6.34 16.90
C ASN A 21 11.69 -5.25 15.83
N LYS A 22 11.91 -5.62 14.57
CA LYS A 22 11.53 -4.75 13.45
C LYS A 22 10.03 -4.55 13.59
N ALA A 23 9.63 -3.51 14.32
CA ALA A 23 8.35 -2.90 14.09
C ALA A 23 8.33 -2.62 12.59
N GLN A 24 7.47 -3.32 11.84
CA GLN A 24 7.18 -2.94 10.46
C GLN A 24 6.38 -1.63 10.54
N ALA A 25 7.07 -0.54 10.84
CA ALA A 25 6.62 0.78 10.44
C ALA A 25 6.49 0.74 8.91
N ALA A 26 5.38 1.26 8.40
CA ALA A 26 5.27 1.47 6.96
C ALA A 26 6.44 2.34 6.50
N SER A 27 6.98 2.07 5.32
CA SER A 27 8.05 2.91 4.75
C SER A 27 7.53 4.33 4.52
N ASP A 28 8.41 5.33 4.49
CA ASP A 28 8.05 6.71 4.13
C ASP A 28 7.28 6.76 2.80
N ASP A 29 7.75 6.02 1.78
CA ASP A 29 7.05 5.84 0.50
C ASP A 29 5.65 5.23 0.65
N GLU A 30 5.45 4.26 1.56
CA GLU A 30 4.12 3.67 1.79
C GLU A 30 3.18 4.67 2.47
N CYS A 31 3.69 5.48 3.39
CA CYS A 31 2.90 6.49 4.07
C CYS A 31 2.58 7.69 3.18
N ALA A 32 3.50 8.06 2.29
CA ALA A 32 3.29 9.10 1.29
C ALA A 32 2.14 8.77 0.30
N ILE A 33 1.69 7.51 0.22
CA ILE A 33 0.52 7.13 -0.59
C ILE A 33 -0.72 7.94 -0.19
N TYR A 34 -0.95 8.20 1.11
CA TYR A 34 -2.10 8.99 1.56
C TYR A 34 -2.08 10.43 1.04
N LEU A 35 -0.89 11.01 0.84
CA LEU A 35 -0.72 12.37 0.31
C LEU A 35 -0.81 12.39 -1.23
N CYS A 36 -0.27 11.38 -1.88
CA CYS A 36 -0.17 11.31 -3.34
C CYS A 36 -1.42 10.78 -4.04
N LEU A 37 -2.23 9.97 -3.36
CA LEU A 37 -3.39 9.32 -3.96
C LEU A 37 -4.49 10.31 -4.39
N PRO A 38 -4.89 11.32 -3.58
CA PRO A 38 -5.95 12.28 -3.96
C PRO A 38 -5.63 13.08 -5.23
N ILE A 39 -4.34 13.26 -5.54
CA ILE A 39 -3.84 13.99 -6.72
C ILE A 39 -3.40 13.04 -7.85
N GLY A 40 -3.72 11.75 -7.76
CA GLY A 40 -3.42 10.76 -8.79
C GLY A 40 -1.93 10.55 -9.08
N PHE A 41 -1.05 10.81 -8.11
CA PHE A 41 0.41 10.72 -8.26
C PHE A 41 1.00 11.61 -9.37
N ALA A 42 0.34 12.72 -9.71
CA ALA A 42 0.75 13.61 -10.79
C ALA A 42 2.09 14.35 -10.54
N ALA A 43 2.60 14.36 -9.30
CA ALA A 43 3.87 14.98 -8.93
C ALA A 43 5.05 14.00 -9.06
N GLY A 44 6.20 14.48 -9.54
CA GLY A 44 7.43 13.67 -9.65
C GLY A 44 7.86 13.04 -8.31
N ASP A 45 7.59 13.73 -7.22
CA ASP A 45 7.87 13.30 -5.85
C ASP A 45 6.99 12.13 -5.37
N CYS A 46 5.90 11.82 -6.10
CA CYS A 46 4.99 10.73 -5.79
C CYS A 46 5.38 9.40 -6.47
N SER A 47 6.48 9.36 -7.22
CA SER A 47 6.94 8.15 -7.91
C SER A 47 7.31 7.00 -6.95
N GLY A 48 7.93 7.32 -5.81
CA GLY A 48 8.22 6.36 -4.73
C GLY A 48 6.93 5.77 -4.14
N ALA A 49 5.96 6.63 -3.82
CA ALA A 49 4.66 6.24 -3.31
C ALA A 49 3.86 5.37 -4.30
N LEU A 50 3.84 5.73 -5.59
CA LEU A 50 3.19 4.93 -6.62
C LEU A 50 3.80 3.53 -6.71
N LYS A 51 5.13 3.44 -6.72
CA LYS A 51 5.85 2.17 -6.75
C LYS A 51 5.56 1.34 -5.49
N ALA A 52 5.55 1.96 -4.32
CA ALA A 52 5.22 1.30 -3.07
C ALA A 52 3.78 0.77 -3.08
N MET A 53 2.81 1.57 -3.53
CA MET A 53 1.41 1.17 -3.67
C MET A 53 1.26 -0.06 -4.57
N LYS A 54 1.80 -0.02 -5.80
CA LYS A 54 1.75 -1.16 -6.73
C LYS A 54 2.43 -2.40 -6.15
N LYS A 55 3.56 -2.23 -5.46
CA LYS A 55 4.28 -3.33 -4.79
C LYS A 55 3.48 -3.97 -3.66
N ARG A 56 2.63 -3.21 -2.96
CA ARG A 56 1.73 -3.77 -1.93
C ARG A 56 0.66 -4.64 -2.58
N VAL A 57 0.02 -4.13 -3.63
CA VAL A 57 -1.03 -4.86 -4.36
C VAL A 57 -0.49 -6.10 -5.06
N SER A 58 0.71 -6.04 -5.65
CA SER A 58 1.38 -7.22 -6.22
C SER A 58 1.71 -8.29 -5.19
N LYS A 59 1.76 -7.93 -3.90
CA LYS A 59 1.91 -8.83 -2.76
C LYS A 59 0.59 -9.18 -2.08
N PHE A 60 -0.54 -8.95 -2.76
CA PHE A 60 -1.89 -9.18 -2.24
C PHE A 60 -2.21 -8.43 -0.95
N LYS A 61 -1.56 -7.27 -0.73
CA LYS A 61 -1.86 -6.37 0.37
C LYS A 61 -2.75 -5.22 -0.10
N PRO A 62 -3.52 -4.57 0.80
CA PRO A 62 -4.24 -3.35 0.47
C PRO A 62 -3.30 -2.27 -0.09
N PRO A 63 -3.75 -1.46 -1.07
CA PRO A 63 -2.89 -0.48 -1.73
C PRO A 63 -2.32 0.55 -0.76
N LEU A 64 -3.12 0.95 0.24
CA LEU A 64 -2.66 1.80 1.33
C LEU A 64 -2.21 0.95 2.54
N PRO A 65 -1.20 1.39 3.30
CA PRO A 65 -0.90 0.83 4.61
C PRO A 65 -1.98 1.16 5.64
N SER A 66 -1.93 0.46 6.78
CA SER A 66 -2.75 0.83 7.93
C SER A 66 -2.42 2.27 8.33
N LEU A 67 -3.43 3.11 8.53
CA LEU A 67 -3.23 4.52 8.87
C LEU A 67 -2.41 4.68 10.17
N SER A 68 -2.64 3.80 11.14
CA SER A 68 -1.89 3.75 12.41
C SER A 68 -0.38 3.53 12.26
N SER A 69 0.06 2.94 11.14
CA SER A 69 1.48 2.72 10.86
C SER A 69 2.18 3.94 10.24
N CYS A 70 1.41 4.98 9.87
CA CYS A 70 1.89 6.18 9.20
C CYS A 70 1.70 7.46 10.00
N VAL A 71 0.92 7.39 11.08
CA VAL A 71 0.54 8.55 11.87
C VAL A 71 1.00 8.34 13.31
N VAL A 72 1.99 9.12 13.73
CA VAL A 72 2.40 9.29 15.11
C VAL A 72 1.77 10.59 15.61
N ASN A 73 0.74 10.51 16.45
CA ASN A 73 0.02 11.64 17.08
C ASN A 73 -1.09 12.32 16.26
N ILE A 74 -2.21 11.65 16.06
CA ILE A 74 -3.48 12.31 15.71
C ILE A 74 -4.50 11.99 16.80
N THR A 75 -5.01 13.02 17.48
CA THR A 75 -6.10 12.90 18.46
C THR A 75 -7.47 12.73 17.79
N ASP A 76 -7.57 12.97 16.48
CA ASP A 76 -8.78 12.82 15.68
C ASP A 76 -8.49 12.03 14.39
N THR A 77 -8.41 10.70 14.48
CA THR A 77 -8.44 9.82 13.29
C THR A 77 -9.84 9.72 12.69
N ASN A 78 -10.72 10.67 13.03
CA ASN A 78 -12.16 10.63 12.86
C ASN A 78 -12.53 10.75 11.38
N GLY A 79 -12.45 9.63 10.68
CA GLY A 79 -13.08 9.41 9.38
C GLY A 79 -12.15 9.08 8.23
N ILE A 80 -10.82 9.17 8.36
CA ILE A 80 -9.92 8.85 7.24
C ILE A 80 -9.91 7.33 7.02
N THR A 81 -10.51 6.90 5.92
CA THR A 81 -10.59 5.51 5.49
C THR A 81 -10.05 5.35 4.09
N SER A 82 -9.65 4.14 3.73
CA SER A 82 -9.29 3.81 2.35
C SER A 82 -10.25 2.76 1.81
N ASN A 83 -10.66 2.93 0.56
CA ASN A 83 -11.41 1.93 -0.18
C ASN A 83 -10.62 1.54 -1.42
N SER A 84 -10.65 0.26 -1.76
CA SER A 84 -9.93 -0.28 -2.90
C SER A 84 -10.56 -1.57 -3.38
N GLY A 85 -10.30 -1.93 -4.62
CA GLY A 85 -10.80 -3.15 -5.22
C GLY A 85 -10.39 -3.31 -6.66
N TYR A 86 -11.00 -4.27 -7.35
CA TYR A 86 -10.76 -4.54 -8.76
C TYR A 86 -11.49 -3.55 -9.66
N ALA A 87 -10.94 -3.31 -10.83
CA ALA A 87 -11.60 -2.58 -11.90
C ALA A 87 -11.27 -3.16 -13.27
N ALA A 88 -12.23 -3.14 -14.17
CA ALA A 88 -12.09 -3.59 -15.55
C ALA A 88 -11.73 -2.39 -16.44
N LYS A 89 -10.57 -2.46 -17.11
CA LYS A 89 -10.14 -1.48 -18.11
C LYS A 89 -10.83 -1.75 -19.42
N ILE A 90 -11.52 -0.77 -19.98
CA ILE A 90 -12.31 -0.94 -21.22
C ILE A 90 -11.71 -0.12 -22.37
N GLY A 91 -11.53 -0.77 -23.52
CA GLY A 91 -10.98 -0.16 -24.72
C GLY A 91 -9.55 0.32 -24.52
N ASN A 92 -9.24 1.53 -24.99
CA ASN A 92 -7.88 2.09 -25.01
C ASN A 92 -7.40 2.63 -23.65
N GLY A 93 -8.17 2.43 -22.56
CA GLY A 93 -7.69 2.67 -21.21
C GLY A 93 -8.17 3.91 -20.47
N HIS A 94 -9.04 4.71 -21.09
CA HIS A 94 -9.65 5.87 -20.44
C HIS A 94 -10.92 5.53 -19.64
N ARG A 95 -11.47 4.32 -19.81
CA ARG A 95 -12.71 3.90 -19.14
C ARG A 95 -12.43 2.73 -18.21
N TRP A 96 -12.91 2.87 -16.97
CA TRP A 96 -12.79 1.86 -15.92
C TRP A 96 -14.17 1.50 -15.36
N VAL A 97 -14.41 0.21 -15.14
CA VAL A 97 -15.63 -0.30 -14.48
C VAL A 97 -15.25 -0.86 -13.11
N ARG A 98 -15.69 -0.18 -12.05
CA ARG A 98 -15.38 -0.53 -10.65
C ARG A 98 -16.05 -1.85 -10.25
N GLY A 99 -15.35 -2.66 -9.46
CA GLY A 99 -15.88 -3.90 -8.88
C GLY A 99 -15.93 -5.08 -9.85
N THR A 100 -15.39 -4.91 -11.07
CA THR A 100 -15.46 -5.91 -12.13
C THR A 100 -14.06 -6.33 -12.56
N ARG A 101 -13.86 -7.62 -12.82
CA ARG A 101 -12.64 -8.15 -13.45
C ARG A 101 -12.91 -8.42 -14.93
N CYS A 102 -11.87 -8.39 -15.76
CA CYS A 102 -11.99 -8.97 -17.10
C CYS A 102 -12.06 -10.48 -16.98
N GLU A 103 -13.15 -11.05 -17.47
CA GLU A 103 -13.32 -12.50 -17.59
C GLU A 103 -13.35 -12.88 -19.07
N ARG A 104 -12.88 -14.09 -19.36
CA ARG A 104 -12.98 -14.68 -20.70
C ARG A 104 -14.13 -15.66 -20.70
N GLU A 105 -15.09 -15.42 -21.57
CA GLU A 105 -16.26 -16.27 -21.75
C GLU A 105 -16.20 -16.94 -23.13
N LEU A 106 -16.53 -18.22 -23.18
CA LEU A 106 -16.64 -18.99 -24.42
C LEU A 106 -17.97 -18.69 -25.09
N ARG A 107 -17.93 -18.33 -26.38
CA ARG A 107 -19.16 -18.21 -27.18
C ARG A 107 -19.67 -19.61 -27.55
N GLU A 108 -20.98 -19.75 -27.63
CA GLU A 108 -21.65 -21.00 -28.07
C GLU A 108 -21.18 -21.49 -29.44
N ARG A 109 -20.85 -20.58 -30.36
CA ARG A 109 -20.35 -20.90 -31.71
C ARG A 109 -18.82 -20.99 -31.80
N GLY A 110 -18.14 -21.09 -30.66
CA GLY A 110 -16.68 -21.02 -30.57
C GLY A 110 -16.14 -19.58 -30.57
N GLY A 111 -14.90 -19.45 -30.09
CA GLY A 111 -14.25 -18.16 -29.84
C GLY A 111 -14.47 -17.65 -28.42
N TYR A 112 -13.75 -16.58 -28.06
CA TYR A 112 -13.79 -15.97 -26.74
C TYR A 112 -14.27 -14.53 -26.82
N ILE A 113 -15.06 -14.13 -25.83
CA ILE A 113 -15.34 -12.72 -25.53
C ILE A 113 -14.77 -12.35 -24.19
N HIS A 114 -14.48 -11.06 -24.04
CA HIS A 114 -14.24 -10.48 -22.74
C HIS A 114 -15.54 -9.97 -22.14
N ASN A 115 -15.76 -10.29 -20.88
CA ASN A 115 -16.79 -9.68 -20.04
C ASN A 115 -16.11 -8.77 -19.01
N PRO A 116 -16.49 -7.49 -18.91
CA PRO A 116 -17.42 -6.75 -19.77
C PRO A 116 -16.94 -6.61 -21.23
N PRO A 117 -17.83 -6.38 -22.20
CA PRO A 117 -17.43 -6.18 -23.59
C PRO A 117 -16.39 -5.08 -23.75
N GLY A 118 -15.31 -5.40 -24.47
CA GLY A 118 -14.18 -4.49 -24.68
C GLY A 118 -13.21 -4.40 -23.50
N CYS A 119 -13.33 -5.26 -22.49
CA CYS A 119 -12.35 -5.36 -21.41
C CYS A 119 -10.99 -5.77 -21.96
N THR A 120 -9.97 -4.97 -21.68
CA THR A 120 -8.59 -5.17 -22.15
C THR A 120 -7.65 -5.60 -21.02
N ALA A 121 -7.93 -5.21 -19.77
CA ALA A 121 -7.15 -5.61 -18.61
C ALA A 121 -7.94 -5.55 -17.29
N THR A 122 -7.63 -6.46 -16.37
CA THR A 122 -8.05 -6.32 -14.97
C THR A 122 -7.02 -5.47 -14.25
N GLY A 123 -7.45 -4.32 -13.73
CA GLY A 123 -6.67 -3.48 -12.85
C GLY A 123 -7.33 -3.34 -11.48
N TYR A 124 -6.95 -2.27 -10.81
CA TYR A 124 -7.35 -1.94 -9.45
C TYR A 124 -7.75 -0.48 -9.36
N PHE A 125 -8.49 -0.15 -8.31
CA PHE A 125 -8.73 1.23 -7.91
C PHE A 125 -8.36 1.41 -6.44
N ALA A 126 -7.97 2.62 -6.08
CA ALA A 126 -7.79 3.04 -4.71
C ALA A 126 -8.31 4.47 -4.52
N GLU A 127 -8.88 4.73 -3.34
CA GLU A 127 -9.41 6.02 -2.96
C GLU A 127 -9.27 6.25 -1.45
N VAL A 128 -9.10 7.52 -1.06
CA VAL A 128 -9.13 7.96 0.35
C VAL A 128 -10.48 8.63 0.59
N ARG A 129 -11.10 8.36 1.73
CA ARG A 129 -12.32 9.03 2.18
C ARG A 129 -12.13 9.65 3.55
N ASP A 130 -12.83 10.74 3.82
CA ASP A 130 -13.07 11.29 5.16
C ASP A 130 -14.57 11.21 5.52
N HIS A 131 -14.96 11.94 6.56
CA HIS A 131 -16.37 12.07 6.97
C HIS A 131 -17.24 12.83 5.96
N ASN A 132 -16.64 13.66 5.09
CA ASN A 132 -17.34 14.42 4.05
C ASN A 132 -17.45 13.63 2.73
N GLY A 133 -16.76 12.49 2.62
CA GLY A 133 -16.83 11.61 1.47
C GLY A 133 -15.47 11.38 0.83
N LEU A 134 -15.40 11.41 -0.50
CA LEU A 134 -14.18 11.13 -1.27
C LEU A 134 -13.20 12.31 -1.18
N ILE A 135 -11.95 12.03 -0.83
CA ILE A 135 -10.85 13.01 -0.87
C ILE A 135 -10.12 12.87 -2.21
N GLY A 136 -10.25 13.87 -3.08
CA GLY A 136 -9.65 13.88 -4.42
C GLY A 136 -10.33 12.93 -5.40
N GLU A 137 -9.57 12.38 -6.34
CA GLU A 137 -10.09 11.46 -7.35
C GLU A 137 -9.85 9.99 -7.01
N THR A 138 -10.68 9.11 -7.58
CA THR A 138 -10.37 7.67 -7.58
C THR A 138 -9.20 7.42 -8.52
N TYR A 139 -8.14 6.81 -8.01
CA TYR A 139 -7.00 6.42 -8.82
C TYR A 139 -7.16 4.99 -9.33
N TYR A 140 -7.08 4.82 -10.65
CA TYR A 140 -7.13 3.52 -11.33
C TYR A 140 -5.75 3.12 -11.84
N PHE A 141 -5.37 1.85 -11.69
CA PHE A 141 -4.03 1.40 -12.04
C PHE A 141 -3.97 -0.10 -12.37
N GLU A 142 -2.93 -0.45 -13.13
CA GLU A 142 -2.51 -1.83 -13.40
C GLU A 142 -1.21 -2.13 -12.65
N ILE A 143 -0.96 -3.41 -12.39
CA ILE A 143 0.22 -3.92 -11.68
C ILE A 143 1.29 -4.35 -12.67
#